data_AF-A0AAV1RB96-F1
#
_entry.id   AF-A0AAV1RB96-F1
#
_cell.length_a   1.000
_cell.length_b   1.000
_cell.length_c   1.000
_cell.angle_alpha   90.00
_cell.angle_beta   90.00
_cell.angle_gamma   90.00
#
_symmetry.space_group_name_H-M   'P 1'
#
loop_
_entity.id
_entity.type
_entity.pdbx_description
1 polymer ?
#
loop_
_entity_poly.entity_id
_entity_poly.type
_entity_poly.pdbx_seq_one_letter_code
_entity_poly.pdbx_strand_id
1 'polypeptide(L)'
;MAEQGHRQRPRLVLVATPFQGHINPLLQLSAILHSKGFSITIVHTQFNSPDPSNCPDFNFLFIQDGLSDHDIASLDLTAIVLVLNDRCRLPFQECLAKLVEEQETDDDRIVCVIYDELSYFSEAAAHNLKLPSIIFRTNNANSFLARSVLIEMYAQGHIPLADPMSQEAVLEHPPLRLRDLPISSFGPMKNFFKLMGNARDVRRSSAIIYNTMDCLEESSLTKLQQQCHVPIFAIGPVHKIVPAPSCRLLEEDSSCMSWLDKQAPNSVIYVSPGSLASTNEKDLIEMAWGLANSKQPFLWVVRPGSVHGSECFESVPGGLREIVGERGCVVKWAPQKEVLAHNAVGGFWSHCGWNSLLESVSEGVPIICRPSFGDQKVTARYVSQVWRVGLHLEDELERGEIERVVRRLMVDKEGEGMRQRAMNLKEKAELCIRTGGSSYNSLNKLVELIKSF
;
A
#
# COMPACT_ATOMS: atom_id res chain seq x y z
N MET A 1 -8.96 18.31 43.15
CA MET A 1 -8.76 18.82 41.77
C MET A 1 -9.42 17.83 40.84
N ALA A 2 -10.26 18.34 39.95
CA ALA A 2 -11.32 17.61 39.27
C ALA A 2 -10.85 16.37 38.48
N GLU A 3 -11.61 15.29 38.62
CA GLU A 3 -11.65 14.17 37.69
C GLU A 3 -11.87 14.70 36.27
N GLN A 4 -10.90 14.49 35.38
CA GLN A 4 -11.13 14.63 33.95
C GLN A 4 -12.01 13.47 33.52
N GLY A 5 -13.33 13.68 33.55
CA GLY A 5 -14.29 12.75 32.97
C GLY A 5 -13.88 12.43 31.54
N HIS A 6 -13.74 11.14 31.21
CA HIS A 6 -13.62 10.68 29.83
C HIS A 6 -14.84 11.20 29.06
N ARG A 7 -14.63 12.25 28.25
CA ARG A 7 -15.62 12.67 27.27
C ARG A 7 -15.79 11.51 26.29
N GLN A 8 -16.94 10.84 26.33
CA GLN A 8 -17.32 9.83 25.34
C GLN A 8 -17.30 10.47 23.95
N ARG A 9 -16.79 9.74 22.97
CA ARG A 9 -16.54 10.21 21.60
C ARG A 9 -17.26 9.28 20.64
N PRO A 10 -17.91 9.81 19.57
CA PRO A 10 -18.55 8.98 18.57
C PRO A 10 -17.58 7.93 18.02
N ARG A 11 -18.05 6.68 17.93
CA ARG A 11 -17.21 5.53 17.65
C ARG A 11 -17.19 5.20 16.16
N LEU A 12 -16.00 4.99 15.63
CA LEU A 12 -15.76 4.43 14.31
C LEU A 12 -15.26 3.00 14.44
N VAL A 13 -15.85 2.09 13.67
CA VAL A 13 -15.39 0.71 13.55
C VAL A 13 -14.63 0.58 12.23
N LEU A 14 -13.37 0.15 12.28
CA LEU A 14 -12.54 0.02 11.10
C LEU A 14 -12.10 -1.43 10.87
N VAL A 15 -12.13 -1.86 9.61
CA VAL A 15 -11.80 -3.24 9.19
C VAL A 15 -10.80 -3.23 8.05
N ALA A 16 -9.64 -3.85 8.26
CA ALA A 16 -8.63 -4.04 7.21
C ALA A 16 -8.76 -5.42 6.59
N THR A 17 -8.32 -5.55 5.33
CA THR A 17 -7.93 -6.85 4.80
C THR A 17 -6.60 -7.25 5.44
N PRO A 18 -6.41 -8.52 5.87
CA PRO A 18 -5.28 -8.95 6.70
C PRO A 18 -3.95 -9.09 5.94
N PHE A 19 -3.56 -8.02 5.24
CA PHE A 19 -2.25 -7.88 4.61
C PHE A 19 -1.64 -6.54 5.02
N GLN A 20 -0.33 -6.53 5.23
CA GLN A 20 0.39 -5.36 5.71
C GLN A 20 0.16 -4.09 4.88
N GLY A 21 0.06 -4.23 3.55
CA GLY A 21 -0.24 -3.12 2.64
C GLY A 21 -1.63 -2.50 2.82
N HIS A 22 -2.53 -3.17 3.54
CA HIS A 22 -3.89 -2.71 3.85
C HIS A 22 -4.02 -2.30 5.32
N ILE A 23 -3.44 -3.06 6.25
CA ILE A 23 -3.48 -2.78 7.69
C ILE A 23 -2.77 -1.45 8.00
N ASN A 24 -1.55 -1.24 7.48
CA ASN A 24 -0.77 -0.04 7.79
C ASN A 24 -1.48 1.27 7.44
N PRO A 25 -1.97 1.48 6.19
CA PRO A 25 -2.70 2.70 5.86
C PRO A 25 -4.03 2.83 6.61
N LEU A 26 -4.69 1.72 6.97
CA LEU A 26 -5.91 1.79 7.80
C LEU A 26 -5.60 2.29 9.21
N LEU A 27 -4.51 1.80 9.83
CA LEU A 27 -4.06 2.27 11.15
C LEU A 27 -3.65 3.75 11.11
N GLN A 28 -3.02 4.20 10.03
CA GLN A 28 -2.71 5.61 9.81
C GLN A 28 -3.98 6.46 9.66
N LEU A 29 -4.96 6.01 8.88
CA LEU A 29 -6.28 6.64 8.80
C LEU A 29 -6.97 6.70 10.18
N SER A 30 -6.86 5.62 10.96
CA SER A 30 -7.41 5.53 12.32
C SER A 30 -6.81 6.59 13.23
N ALA A 31 -5.50 6.79 13.20
CA ALA A 31 -4.82 7.84 13.96
C ALA A 31 -5.27 9.25 13.54
N ILE A 32 -5.47 9.49 12.24
CA ILE A 32 -6.00 10.76 11.73
C ILE A 32 -7.40 11.01 12.31
N LEU A 33 -8.30 10.02 12.22
CA LEU A 33 -9.68 10.16 12.68
C LEU A 33 -9.76 10.27 14.22
N HIS A 34 -8.92 9.54 14.94
CA HIS A 34 -8.77 9.70 16.39
C HIS A 34 -8.40 11.14 16.76
N SER A 35 -7.44 11.75 16.05
CA SER A 35 -7.06 13.16 16.26
C SER A 35 -8.19 14.16 15.96
N LYS A 36 -9.21 13.75 15.20
CA LYS A 36 -10.40 14.56 14.85
C LYS A 36 -11.55 14.39 15.85
N GLY A 37 -11.35 13.62 16.92
CA GLY A 37 -12.29 13.48 18.04
C GLY A 37 -13.19 12.25 17.98
N PHE A 38 -12.86 11.24 17.17
CA PHE A 38 -13.56 9.95 17.16
C PHE A 38 -12.89 8.96 18.12
N SER A 39 -13.69 8.04 18.68
CA SER A 39 -13.18 6.80 19.28
C SER A 39 -12.97 5.76 18.18
N ILE A 40 -11.92 4.95 18.29
CA ILE A 40 -11.52 4.00 17.25
C ILE A 40 -11.61 2.56 17.78
N THR A 41 -12.37 1.73 17.09
CA THR A 41 -12.36 0.28 17.26
C THR A 41 -11.87 -0.38 15.97
N ILE A 42 -10.75 -1.10 16.04
CA ILE A 42 -10.24 -1.92 14.95
C ILE A 42 -10.76 -3.34 15.12
N VAL A 43 -11.46 -3.85 14.10
CA VAL A 43 -11.86 -5.26 14.06
C VAL A 43 -10.92 -6.01 13.13
N HIS A 44 -10.32 -7.09 13.63
CA HIS A 44 -9.33 -7.87 12.90
C HIS A 44 -9.58 -9.39 13.00
N THR A 45 -9.02 -10.10 12.04
CA THR A 45 -9.06 -11.56 11.93
C THR A 45 -7.87 -12.21 12.65
N GLN A 46 -7.83 -13.55 12.71
CA GLN A 46 -6.68 -14.30 13.25
C GLN A 46 -5.50 -14.24 12.29
N PHE A 47 -5.77 -14.43 11.01
CA PHE A 47 -4.74 -14.35 9.98
C PHE A 47 -4.13 -12.95 9.94
N ASN A 48 -2.81 -12.85 10.11
CA ASN A 48 -2.03 -11.60 10.17
C ASN A 48 -2.61 -10.54 11.12
N SER A 49 -3.04 -10.94 12.32
CA SER A 49 -3.58 -10.03 13.33
C SER A 49 -2.56 -8.96 13.75
N PRO A 50 -2.97 -7.67 13.86
CA PRO A 50 -2.14 -6.65 14.49
C PRO A 50 -1.96 -6.94 15.99
N ASP A 51 -0.86 -6.48 16.57
CA ASP A 51 -0.63 -6.51 18.03
C ASP A 51 -1.26 -5.26 18.67
N PRO A 52 -2.34 -5.41 19.48
CA PRO A 52 -3.00 -4.27 20.14
C PRO A 52 -2.09 -3.49 21.09
N SER A 53 -1.06 -4.13 21.66
CA SER A 53 -0.16 -3.48 22.62
C SER A 53 0.65 -2.33 22.00
N ASN A 54 0.82 -2.34 20.68
CA ASN A 54 1.49 -1.29 19.94
C ASN A 54 0.57 -0.07 19.67
N CYS A 55 -0.72 -0.14 20.02
CA CYS A 55 -1.75 0.84 19.66
C CYS A 55 -2.71 1.12 20.83
N PRO A 56 -2.22 1.57 22.01
CA PRO A 56 -3.03 1.65 23.23
C PRO A 56 -4.20 2.65 23.14
N ASP A 57 -4.16 3.59 22.21
CA ASP A 57 -5.23 4.57 21.98
C ASP A 57 -6.46 3.99 21.26
N PHE A 58 -6.37 2.78 20.71
CA PHE A 58 -7.45 2.13 19.96
C PHE A 58 -7.95 0.87 20.67
N ASN A 59 -9.24 0.58 20.52
CA ASN A 59 -9.80 -0.70 20.92
C ASN A 59 -9.60 -1.73 19.80
N PHE A 60 -9.25 -2.96 20.16
CA PHE A 60 -9.10 -4.07 19.20
C PHE A 60 -10.10 -5.15 19.53
N LEU A 61 -10.89 -5.53 18.52
CA LEU A 61 -11.82 -6.63 18.63
C LEU A 61 -11.46 -7.71 17.61
N PHE A 62 -11.44 -8.92 18.12
CA PHE A 62 -11.12 -10.10 17.34
C PHE A 62 -12.41 -10.72 16.80
N ILE A 63 -12.40 -11.13 15.53
CA ILE A 63 -13.42 -11.98 14.93
C ILE A 63 -12.80 -13.26 14.36
N GLN A 64 -13.53 -14.36 14.48
CA GLN A 64 -13.12 -15.64 13.90
C GLN A 64 -13.24 -15.58 12.37
N ASP A 65 -12.15 -15.88 11.68
CA ASP A 65 -12.10 -15.90 10.21
C ASP A 65 -12.37 -17.29 9.61
N GLY A 66 -12.24 -18.34 10.43
CA GLY A 66 -12.46 -19.72 10.05
C GLY A 66 -11.50 -20.21 8.97
N LEU A 67 -10.35 -19.57 8.74
CA LEU A 67 -9.34 -20.05 7.80
C LEU A 67 -8.70 -21.34 8.31
N SER A 68 -8.53 -22.32 7.43
CA SER A 68 -7.80 -23.55 7.74
C SER A 68 -6.31 -23.41 7.40
N ASP A 69 -5.46 -24.26 7.99
CA ASP A 69 -4.04 -24.34 7.65
C ASP A 69 -3.82 -24.59 6.15
N HIS A 70 -4.73 -25.35 5.51
CA HIS A 70 -4.71 -25.58 4.07
C HIS A 70 -5.00 -24.31 3.26
N ASP A 71 -5.97 -23.49 3.70
CA ASP A 71 -6.29 -22.22 3.05
C ASP A 71 -5.06 -21.28 3.07
N ILE A 72 -4.37 -21.22 4.21
CA ILE A 72 -3.18 -20.39 4.40
C ILE A 72 -1.99 -20.93 3.59
N ALA A 73 -1.75 -22.24 3.64
CA ALA A 73 -0.64 -22.89 2.93
C ALA A 73 -0.75 -22.80 1.40
N SER A 74 -1.94 -22.56 0.86
CA SER A 74 -2.15 -22.41 -0.59
C SER A 74 -1.41 -21.21 -1.19
N LEU A 75 -1.12 -20.18 -0.38
CA LEU A 75 -0.60 -18.87 -0.81
C LEU A 75 -1.46 -18.20 -1.91
N ASP A 76 -2.67 -18.69 -2.16
CA ASP A 76 -3.64 -18.05 -3.04
C ASP A 76 -4.32 -16.92 -2.27
N LEU A 77 -3.69 -15.75 -2.30
CA LEU A 77 -4.19 -14.55 -1.62
C LEU A 77 -5.61 -14.19 -2.07
N THR A 78 -5.96 -14.47 -3.33
CA THR A 78 -7.30 -14.21 -3.85
C THR A 78 -8.33 -15.12 -3.20
N ALA A 79 -8.03 -16.43 -3.10
CA ALA A 79 -8.91 -17.38 -2.43
C ALA A 79 -9.07 -17.07 -0.95
N ILE A 80 -7.98 -16.72 -0.25
CA ILE A 80 -8.02 -16.31 1.16
C ILE A 80 -9.01 -15.15 1.35
N VAL A 81 -8.90 -14.07 0.56
CA VAL A 81 -9.81 -12.93 0.67
C VAL A 81 -11.25 -13.31 0.35
N LEU A 82 -11.50 -14.17 -0.64
CA LEU A 82 -12.85 -14.66 -0.93
C LEU A 82 -13.44 -15.46 0.24
N VAL A 83 -12.64 -16.32 0.88
CA VAL A 83 -13.05 -17.09 2.06
C VAL A 83 -13.34 -16.17 3.24
N LEU A 84 -12.49 -15.18 3.49
CA LEU A 84 -12.73 -14.17 4.53
C LEU A 84 -14.07 -13.47 4.32
N ASN A 85 -14.38 -13.06 3.09
CA ASN A 85 -15.65 -12.40 2.80
C ASN A 85 -16.89 -13.30 2.99
N ASP A 86 -16.73 -14.61 2.81
CA ASP A 86 -17.80 -15.57 3.04
C ASP A 86 -18.00 -15.85 4.54
N ARG A 87 -16.90 -16.13 5.25
CA ARG A 87 -16.91 -16.62 6.64
C ARG A 87 -17.00 -15.50 7.68
N CYS A 88 -16.42 -14.33 7.44
CA CYS A 88 -16.37 -13.24 8.44
C CYS A 88 -17.67 -12.43 8.53
N ARG A 89 -18.59 -12.56 7.57
CA ARG A 89 -19.81 -11.74 7.53
C ARG A 89 -20.66 -11.88 8.79
N LEU A 90 -20.96 -13.11 9.21
CA LEU A 90 -21.79 -13.36 10.39
C LEU A 90 -21.06 -13.00 11.70
N PRO A 91 -19.80 -13.45 11.95
CA PRO A 91 -19.03 -13.05 13.13
C PRO A 91 -18.90 -11.52 13.27
N PHE A 92 -18.68 -10.81 12.16
CA PHE A 92 -18.59 -9.36 12.18
C PHE A 92 -19.94 -8.69 12.47
N GLN A 93 -21.04 -9.21 11.93
CA GLN A 93 -22.38 -8.72 12.25
C GLN A 93 -22.73 -8.92 13.72
N GLU A 94 -22.40 -10.07 14.30
CA GLU A 94 -22.58 -10.34 15.74
C GLU A 94 -21.70 -9.42 16.60
N CYS A 95 -20.45 -9.19 16.20
CA CYS A 95 -19.55 -8.24 16.84
C CYS A 95 -20.13 -6.82 16.84
N LEU A 96 -20.63 -6.34 15.69
CA LEU A 96 -21.28 -5.03 15.60
C LEU A 96 -22.56 -4.95 16.43
N ALA A 97 -23.40 -5.99 16.41
CA ALA A 97 -24.65 -6.03 17.19
C ALA A 97 -24.36 -5.91 18.69
N LYS A 98 -23.36 -6.66 19.19
CA LYS A 98 -22.90 -6.57 20.57
C LYS A 98 -22.39 -5.16 20.90
N LEU A 99 -21.59 -4.55 20.02
CA LEU A 99 -21.13 -3.18 20.22
C LEU A 99 -22.27 -2.15 20.22
N VAL A 100 -23.39 -2.43 19.54
CA VAL A 100 -24.59 -1.59 19.58
C VAL A 100 -25.36 -1.78 20.88
N GLU A 101 -25.46 -3.02 21.37
CA GLU A 101 -26.11 -3.34 22.65
C GLU A 101 -25.36 -2.77 23.86
N GLU A 102 -24.03 -2.70 23.79
CA GLU A 102 -23.16 -2.16 24.85
C GLU A 102 -23.11 -0.61 24.89
N GLN A 103 -23.83 0.09 24.00
CA GLN A 103 -23.86 1.55 23.99
C GLN A 103 -24.63 2.10 25.21
N GLU A 104 -23.91 2.74 26.12
CA GLU A 104 -24.51 3.33 27.32
C GLU A 104 -25.09 4.74 27.07
N THR A 105 -24.53 5.48 26.11
CA THR A 105 -24.91 6.86 25.78
C THR A 105 -24.85 7.12 24.27
N ASP A 106 -25.54 8.18 23.80
CA ASP A 106 -25.47 8.62 22.39
C ASP A 106 -24.04 9.06 22.02
N ASP A 107 -23.24 9.51 22.99
CA ASP A 107 -21.85 9.91 22.79
C ASP A 107 -20.90 8.71 22.54
N ASP A 108 -21.33 7.46 22.82
CA ASP A 108 -20.57 6.23 22.55
C ASP A 108 -21.11 5.44 21.34
N ARG A 109 -22.06 6.02 20.60
CA ARG A 109 -22.70 5.35 19.46
C ARG A 109 -21.70 5.06 18.33
N ILE A 110 -21.89 3.92 17.66
CA ILE A 110 -21.21 3.64 16.39
C ILE A 110 -21.81 4.54 15.31
N VAL A 111 -21.02 5.49 14.78
CA VAL A 111 -21.50 6.41 13.73
C VAL A 111 -21.20 5.92 12.32
N CYS A 112 -20.15 5.12 12.12
CA CYS A 112 -19.80 4.60 10.81
C CYS A 112 -18.86 3.39 10.90
N VAL A 113 -19.00 2.48 9.92
CA VAL A 113 -18.05 1.41 9.64
C VAL A 113 -17.18 1.79 8.43
N ILE A 114 -15.87 1.93 8.62
CA ILE A 114 -14.92 2.18 7.52
C ILE A 114 -14.17 0.88 7.22
N TYR A 115 -14.24 0.39 5.99
CA TYR A 115 -13.66 -0.92 5.66
C TYR A 115 -12.80 -0.86 4.40
N ASP A 116 -11.74 -1.64 4.37
CA ASP A 116 -10.91 -1.83 3.18
C ASP A 116 -11.75 -2.41 2.02
N GLU A 117 -11.53 -1.94 0.78
CA GLU A 117 -12.32 -2.39 -0.38
C GLU A 117 -12.39 -3.91 -0.58
N LEU A 118 -11.38 -4.65 -0.11
CA LEU A 118 -11.33 -6.11 -0.21
C LEU A 118 -12.04 -6.82 0.95
N SER A 119 -12.36 -6.13 2.05
CA SER A 119 -13.11 -6.65 3.21
C SER A 119 -14.61 -6.30 3.13
N TYR A 120 -15.23 -6.52 1.97
CA TYR A 120 -16.59 -6.07 1.70
C TYR A 120 -17.71 -6.78 2.47
N PHE A 121 -17.42 -7.87 3.19
CA PHE A 121 -18.34 -8.45 4.17
C PHE A 121 -18.80 -7.44 5.22
N SER A 122 -17.97 -6.43 5.50
CA SER A 122 -18.25 -5.38 6.47
C SER A 122 -19.44 -4.50 6.07
N GLU A 123 -19.61 -4.24 4.77
CA GLU A 123 -20.74 -3.44 4.28
C GLU A 123 -22.07 -4.14 4.51
N ALA A 124 -22.15 -5.43 4.20
CA ALA A 124 -23.38 -6.20 4.35
C ALA A 124 -23.81 -6.27 5.83
N ALA A 125 -22.85 -6.45 6.73
CA ALA A 125 -23.09 -6.47 8.16
C ALA A 125 -23.54 -5.09 8.70
N ALA A 126 -22.84 -4.02 8.30
CA ALA A 126 -23.19 -2.65 8.68
C ALA A 126 -24.61 -2.28 8.20
N HIS A 127 -24.93 -2.61 6.94
CA HIS A 127 -26.25 -2.37 6.38
C HIS A 127 -27.37 -3.08 7.15
N ASN A 128 -27.18 -4.35 7.54
CA ASN A 128 -28.18 -5.10 8.30
C ASN A 128 -28.51 -4.45 9.65
N LEU A 129 -27.55 -3.74 10.24
CA LEU A 129 -27.70 -2.98 11.48
C LEU A 129 -28.04 -1.50 11.23
N LYS A 130 -28.29 -1.12 9.97
CA LYS A 130 -28.60 0.26 9.54
C LYS A 130 -27.49 1.27 9.91
N LEU A 131 -26.24 0.81 9.94
CA LEU A 131 -25.06 1.65 10.16
C LEU A 131 -24.52 2.15 8.80
N PRO A 132 -24.16 3.44 8.69
CA PRO A 132 -23.44 3.96 7.53
C PRO A 132 -22.10 3.26 7.36
N SER A 133 -21.66 3.10 6.11
CA SER A 133 -20.35 2.52 5.79
C SER A 133 -19.58 3.36 4.78
N ILE A 134 -18.25 3.34 4.87
CA ILE A 134 -17.35 4.05 3.96
C ILE A 134 -16.26 3.09 3.50
N ILE A 135 -16.02 3.05 2.18
CA ILE A 135 -14.94 2.24 1.60
C ILE A 135 -13.63 2.98 1.76
N PHE A 136 -12.58 2.30 2.20
CA PHE A 136 -11.21 2.77 2.16
C PHE A 136 -10.42 2.02 1.08
N ARG A 137 -9.88 2.76 0.11
CA ARG A 137 -9.03 2.24 -0.95
C ARG A 137 -7.57 2.58 -0.67
N THR A 138 -6.79 1.53 -0.47
CA THR A 138 -5.34 1.54 -0.24
C THR A 138 -4.53 1.46 -1.53
N ASN A 139 -5.22 1.30 -2.67
CA ASN A 139 -4.66 1.41 -4.02
C ASN A 139 -4.80 2.85 -4.59
N ASN A 140 -4.40 3.02 -5.84
CA ASN A 140 -4.48 4.30 -6.56
C ASN A 140 -5.61 4.36 -7.60
N ALA A 141 -6.02 5.58 -7.94
CA ALA A 141 -7.13 5.84 -8.85
C ALA A 141 -6.87 5.27 -10.26
N ASN A 142 -5.65 5.38 -10.76
CA ASN A 142 -5.25 4.87 -12.06
C ASN A 142 -5.37 3.35 -12.15
N SER A 143 -4.95 2.64 -11.11
CA SER A 143 -5.02 1.18 -11.00
C SER A 143 -6.46 0.69 -10.88
N PHE A 144 -7.33 1.44 -10.20
CA PHE A 144 -8.76 1.11 -10.16
C PHE A 144 -9.42 1.24 -11.54
N LEU A 145 -9.08 2.29 -12.29
CA LEU A 145 -9.54 2.47 -13.66
C LEU A 145 -9.02 1.36 -14.59
N ALA A 146 -7.73 1.04 -14.52
CA ALA A 146 -7.12 -0.04 -15.29
C ALA A 146 -7.75 -1.41 -14.96
N ARG A 147 -8.10 -1.64 -13.69
CA ARG A 147 -8.83 -2.83 -13.24
C ARG A 147 -10.23 -2.90 -13.86
N SER A 148 -10.92 -1.77 -13.99
CA SER A 148 -12.25 -1.72 -14.62
C SER A 148 -12.19 -2.17 -16.09
N VAL A 149 -11.20 -1.68 -16.84
CA VAL A 149 -10.93 -2.15 -18.21
C VAL A 149 -10.67 -3.65 -18.24
N LEU A 150 -9.80 -4.14 -17.34
CA LEU A 150 -9.44 -5.55 -17.28
C LEU A 150 -10.65 -6.46 -17.00
N ILE A 151 -11.58 -6.04 -16.12
CA ILE A 151 -12.84 -6.76 -15.85
C ILE A 151 -13.72 -6.82 -17.10
N GLU A 152 -13.85 -5.71 -17.83
CA GLU A 152 -14.66 -5.63 -19.03
C GLU A 152 -14.09 -6.49 -20.16
N MET A 153 -12.76 -6.47 -20.35
CA MET A 153 -12.07 -7.36 -21.28
C MET A 153 -12.29 -8.84 -20.95
N TYR A 154 -12.25 -9.23 -19.67
CA TYR A 154 -12.53 -10.61 -19.26
C TYR A 154 -13.97 -11.01 -19.55
N ALA A 155 -14.94 -10.12 -19.28
CA ALA A 155 -16.35 -10.38 -19.60
C ALA A 155 -16.60 -10.56 -21.10
N GLN A 156 -15.80 -9.91 -21.95
CA GLN A 156 -15.86 -10.03 -23.41
C GLN A 156 -15.08 -11.24 -23.96
N GLY A 157 -14.40 -12.02 -23.12
CA GLY A 157 -13.59 -13.16 -23.54
C GLY A 157 -12.21 -12.80 -24.10
N HIS A 158 -11.73 -11.57 -23.88
CA HIS A 158 -10.40 -11.11 -24.31
C HIS A 158 -9.28 -11.44 -23.31
N ILE A 159 -9.61 -12.07 -22.17
CA ILE A 159 -8.65 -12.54 -21.17
C ILE A 159 -8.79 -14.06 -21.01
N PRO A 160 -7.69 -14.85 -21.04
CA PRO A 160 -6.28 -14.43 -21.08
C PRO A 160 -5.91 -13.72 -22.38
N LEU A 161 -4.96 -12.77 -22.28
CA LEU A 161 -4.41 -12.10 -23.46
C LEU A 161 -3.72 -13.13 -24.36
N ALA A 162 -3.85 -12.96 -25.67
CA ALA A 162 -3.13 -13.79 -26.65
C ALA A 162 -1.60 -13.64 -26.51
N ASP A 163 -1.13 -12.42 -26.25
CA ASP A 163 0.25 -12.10 -25.90
C ASP A 163 0.30 -11.33 -24.56
N PRO A 164 0.76 -11.96 -23.47
CA PRO A 164 0.92 -11.32 -22.17
C PRO A 164 1.93 -10.16 -22.16
N MET A 165 2.83 -10.09 -23.15
CA MET A 165 3.87 -9.07 -23.28
C MET A 165 3.50 -7.97 -24.30
N SER A 166 2.25 -7.97 -24.77
CA SER A 166 1.76 -7.04 -25.78
C SER A 166 2.04 -5.58 -25.41
N GLN A 167 2.63 -4.87 -26.38
CA GLN A 167 2.90 -3.44 -26.30
C GLN A 167 1.72 -2.57 -26.73
N GLU A 168 0.61 -3.18 -27.13
CA GLU A 168 -0.58 -2.48 -27.58
C GLU A 168 -1.12 -1.55 -26.48
N ALA A 169 -1.49 -0.33 -26.86
CA ALA A 169 -1.99 0.67 -25.94
C ALA A 169 -3.41 0.37 -25.48
N VAL A 170 -3.69 0.62 -24.20
CA VAL A 170 -5.06 0.67 -23.68
C VAL A 170 -5.64 2.03 -24.05
N LEU A 171 -6.39 2.09 -25.15
CA LEU A 171 -6.84 3.35 -25.77
C LEU A 171 -7.58 4.29 -24.80
N GLU A 172 -8.39 3.74 -23.90
CA GLU A 172 -9.17 4.53 -22.94
C GLU A 172 -8.34 5.08 -21.76
N HIS A 173 -7.13 4.56 -21.57
CA HIS A 173 -6.27 4.81 -20.41
C HIS A 173 -4.78 4.93 -20.77
N PRO A 174 -4.38 5.86 -21.66
CA PRO A 174 -2.96 6.12 -21.91
C PRO A 174 -2.27 6.60 -20.62
N PRO A 175 -0.99 6.25 -20.38
CA PRO A 175 -0.05 5.57 -21.29
C PRO A 175 0.04 4.04 -21.09
N LEU A 176 -1.00 3.40 -20.54
CA LEU A 176 -0.98 1.96 -20.25
C LEU A 176 -0.94 1.12 -21.52
N ARG A 177 -0.23 0.00 -21.47
CA ARG A 177 -0.26 -1.09 -22.45
C ARG A 177 -1.06 -2.26 -21.89
N LEU A 178 -1.47 -3.20 -22.75
CA LEU A 178 -2.16 -4.42 -22.34
C LEU A 178 -1.38 -5.20 -21.27
N ARG A 179 -0.05 -5.31 -21.41
CA ARG A 179 0.80 -5.98 -20.43
C ARG A 179 0.92 -5.26 -19.08
N ASP A 180 0.58 -3.96 -19.04
CA ASP A 180 0.61 -3.15 -17.81
C ASP A 180 -0.69 -3.32 -16.99
N LEU A 181 -1.71 -4.00 -17.52
CA LEU A 181 -2.97 -4.24 -16.81
C LEU A 181 -2.76 -5.07 -15.54
N PRO A 182 -3.53 -4.79 -14.46
CA PRO A 182 -3.25 -5.31 -13.13
C PRO A 182 -3.75 -6.74 -12.91
N ILE A 183 -3.26 -7.69 -13.71
CA ILE A 183 -3.57 -9.11 -13.57
C ILE A 183 -2.88 -9.65 -12.30
N SER A 184 -3.62 -10.39 -11.48
CA SER A 184 -3.06 -11.08 -10.31
C SER A 184 -2.14 -12.23 -10.72
N SER A 185 -1.05 -12.40 -9.97
CA SER A 185 -0.20 -13.59 -10.03
C SER A 185 -0.60 -14.66 -9.01
N PHE A 186 -1.64 -14.41 -8.20
CA PHE A 186 -2.10 -15.29 -7.13
C PHE A 186 -3.45 -15.92 -7.49
N GLY A 187 -3.44 -17.25 -7.53
CA GLY A 187 -4.64 -18.06 -7.70
C GLY A 187 -5.20 -18.12 -9.12
N PRO A 188 -6.29 -18.87 -9.33
CA PRO A 188 -6.98 -18.94 -10.61
C PRO A 188 -7.57 -17.59 -11.03
N MET A 189 -7.46 -17.22 -12.31
CA MET A 189 -8.03 -15.97 -12.85
C MET A 189 -9.50 -15.78 -12.51
N LYS A 190 -10.31 -16.86 -12.53
CA LYS A 190 -11.73 -16.81 -12.18
C LYS A 190 -11.97 -16.24 -10.77
N ASN A 191 -11.14 -16.63 -9.79
CA ASN A 191 -11.22 -16.12 -8.43
C ASN A 191 -10.87 -14.63 -8.40
N PHE A 192 -9.84 -14.23 -9.16
CA PHE A 192 -9.41 -12.84 -9.23
C PHE A 192 -10.52 -11.94 -9.78
N PHE A 193 -11.13 -12.32 -10.91
CA PHE A 193 -12.22 -11.55 -11.51
C PHE A 193 -13.47 -11.53 -10.63
N LYS A 194 -13.78 -12.63 -9.93
CA LYS A 194 -14.86 -12.67 -8.93
C LYS A 194 -14.58 -11.67 -7.80
N LEU A 195 -13.37 -11.68 -7.24
CA LEU A 195 -12.97 -10.79 -6.15
C LEU A 195 -13.00 -9.31 -6.58
N MET A 196 -12.39 -8.99 -7.72
CA MET A 196 -12.34 -7.62 -8.24
C MET A 196 -13.71 -7.11 -8.66
N GLY A 197 -14.56 -7.96 -9.24
CA GLY A 197 -15.95 -7.64 -9.54
C GLY A 197 -16.73 -7.26 -8.27
N ASN A 198 -16.56 -8.04 -7.19
CA ASN A 198 -17.17 -7.74 -5.89
C ASN A 198 -16.60 -6.45 -5.28
N ALA A 199 -15.30 -6.21 -5.33
CA ALA A 199 -14.65 -5.02 -4.76
C ALA A 199 -14.91 -3.72 -5.55
N ARG A 200 -15.23 -3.82 -6.85
CA ARG A 200 -15.60 -2.68 -7.70
C ARG A 200 -16.91 -2.03 -7.23
N ASP A 201 -17.85 -2.84 -6.76
CA ASP A 201 -19.18 -2.39 -6.35
C ASP A 201 -19.12 -1.52 -5.09
N VAL A 202 -19.66 -0.30 -5.22
CA VAL A 202 -19.79 0.67 -4.12
C VAL A 202 -20.87 0.23 -3.13
N ARG A 203 -21.74 -0.71 -3.52
CA ARG A 203 -22.86 -1.27 -2.75
C ARG A 203 -23.69 -0.15 -2.14
N ARG A 204 -23.96 -0.19 -0.83
CA ARG A 204 -24.74 0.83 -0.10
C ARG A 204 -23.84 1.75 0.74
N SER A 205 -22.54 1.81 0.41
CA SER A 205 -21.60 2.69 1.09
C SER A 205 -21.95 4.15 0.87
N SER A 206 -21.71 4.99 1.87
CA SER A 206 -22.01 6.41 1.86
C SER A 206 -20.91 7.25 1.21
N ALA A 207 -19.68 6.75 1.14
CA ALA A 207 -18.54 7.43 0.52
C ALA A 207 -17.38 6.47 0.20
N ILE A 208 -16.38 7.00 -0.51
CA ILE A 208 -15.11 6.32 -0.78
C ILE A 208 -13.96 7.23 -0.34
N ILE A 209 -13.00 6.67 0.39
CA ILE A 209 -11.74 7.32 0.77
C ILE A 209 -10.64 6.72 -0.08
N TYR A 210 -9.82 7.57 -0.70
CA TYR A 210 -8.57 7.17 -1.35
C TYR A 210 -7.36 7.71 -0.58
N ASN A 211 -6.39 6.84 -0.31
CA ASN A 211 -5.05 7.26 0.09
C ASN A 211 -4.25 7.74 -1.14
N THR A 212 -4.66 8.85 -1.75
CA THR A 212 -3.97 9.47 -2.89
C THR A 212 -4.11 11.00 -2.84
N MET A 213 -3.43 11.69 -3.75
CA MET A 213 -3.40 13.15 -3.84
C MET A 213 -3.77 13.60 -5.25
N ASP A 214 -4.49 14.71 -5.34
CA ASP A 214 -4.84 15.33 -6.64
C ASP A 214 -3.60 15.64 -7.48
N CYS A 215 -2.50 16.07 -6.84
CA CYS A 215 -1.25 16.38 -7.53
C CYS A 215 -0.64 15.17 -8.28
N LEU A 216 -1.07 13.94 -7.95
CA LEU A 216 -0.69 12.71 -8.64
C LEU A 216 -1.76 12.21 -9.62
N GLU A 217 -3.05 12.36 -9.28
CA GLU A 217 -4.15 11.62 -9.94
C GLU A 217 -5.43 12.44 -10.22
N GLU A 218 -5.37 13.78 -10.26
CA GLU A 218 -6.54 14.67 -10.43
C GLU A 218 -7.50 14.25 -11.58
N SER A 219 -6.97 13.95 -12.76
CA SER A 219 -7.79 13.55 -13.91
C SER A 219 -8.54 12.23 -13.66
N SER A 220 -7.87 11.29 -13.01
CA SER A 220 -8.40 9.95 -12.73
C SER A 220 -9.42 9.99 -11.60
N LEU A 221 -9.16 10.79 -10.56
CA LEU A 221 -10.13 11.07 -9.50
C LEU A 221 -11.39 11.75 -10.05
N THR A 222 -11.23 12.72 -10.96
CA THR A 222 -12.36 13.39 -11.61
C THR A 222 -13.20 12.41 -12.43
N LYS A 223 -12.55 11.55 -13.24
CA LYS A 223 -13.23 10.50 -14.01
C LYS A 223 -13.99 9.54 -13.09
N LEU A 224 -13.37 9.12 -11.98
CA LEU A 224 -14.01 8.24 -11.00
C LEU A 224 -15.21 8.91 -10.32
N GLN A 225 -15.10 10.18 -9.94
CA GLN A 225 -16.20 10.90 -9.30
C GLN A 225 -17.39 11.07 -10.25
N GLN A 226 -17.17 11.24 -11.56
CA GLN A 226 -18.24 11.28 -12.57
C GLN A 226 -18.94 9.93 -12.75
N GLN A 227 -18.24 8.82 -12.53
CA GLN A 227 -18.77 7.46 -12.64
C GLN A 227 -19.41 6.96 -11.33
N CYS A 228 -19.15 7.64 -10.22
CA CYS A 228 -19.55 7.22 -8.89
C CYS A 228 -20.68 8.10 -8.35
N HIS A 229 -21.70 7.47 -7.75
CA HIS A 229 -22.85 8.17 -7.19
C HIS A 229 -22.62 8.68 -5.76
N VAL A 230 -21.47 8.36 -5.15
CA VAL A 230 -21.11 8.76 -3.79
C VAL A 230 -19.88 9.66 -3.81
N PRO A 231 -19.70 10.52 -2.80
CA PRO A 231 -18.52 11.37 -2.71
C PRO A 231 -17.23 10.55 -2.57
N ILE A 232 -16.19 10.99 -3.28
CA ILE A 232 -14.84 10.47 -3.19
C ILE A 232 -13.95 11.48 -2.46
N PHE A 233 -13.24 11.02 -1.44
CA PHE A 233 -12.31 11.81 -0.64
C PHE A 233 -10.87 11.33 -0.86
N ALA A 234 -10.10 12.08 -1.66
CA ALA A 234 -8.65 11.90 -1.73
C ALA A 234 -8.00 12.60 -0.53
N ILE A 235 -7.44 11.83 0.40
CA ILE A 235 -6.90 12.34 1.67
C ILE A 235 -5.42 12.00 1.87
N GLY A 236 -4.74 11.51 0.83
CA GLY A 236 -3.35 11.09 0.91
C GLY A 236 -2.36 12.26 1.04
N PRO A 237 -1.10 11.98 1.39
CA PRO A 237 -0.59 10.69 1.83
C PRO A 237 -0.87 10.51 3.35
N VAL A 238 -1.65 9.50 3.73
CA VAL A 238 -2.12 9.37 5.13
C VAL A 238 -0.99 9.20 6.15
N HIS A 239 0.17 8.66 5.73
CA HIS A 239 1.35 8.47 6.59
C HIS A 239 2.06 9.78 6.98
N LYS A 240 1.75 10.92 6.36
CA LYS A 240 2.35 12.24 6.65
C LYS A 240 1.44 13.19 7.44
N ILE A 241 0.15 12.87 7.58
CA ILE A 241 -0.85 13.81 8.15
C ILE A 241 -0.74 13.89 9.67
N VAL A 242 -0.61 12.75 10.32
CA VAL A 242 -0.34 12.64 11.76
C VAL A 242 0.90 11.80 11.99
N PRO A 243 1.61 11.97 13.11
CA PRO A 243 2.69 11.07 13.50
C PRO A 243 2.21 9.62 13.42
N ALA A 244 3.06 8.74 12.90
CA ALA A 244 2.70 7.33 12.79
C ALA A 244 2.36 6.78 14.19
N PRO A 245 1.26 6.04 14.34
CA PRO A 245 1.01 5.35 15.59
C PRO A 245 2.13 4.33 15.82
N SER A 246 2.43 4.01 17.09
CA SER A 246 3.47 3.03 17.46
C SER A 246 3.16 1.60 16.98
N CYS A 247 2.01 1.40 16.33
CA CYS A 247 1.54 0.18 15.71
C CYS A 247 2.53 -0.38 14.69
N ARG A 248 3.23 -1.46 15.07
CA ARG A 248 4.13 -2.21 14.19
C ARG A 248 3.64 -3.64 14.02
N LEU A 249 3.68 -4.14 12.78
CA LEU A 249 3.39 -5.54 12.46
C LEU A 249 4.66 -6.41 12.45
N LEU A 250 5.82 -5.80 12.19
CA LEU A 250 7.11 -6.48 12.12
C LEU A 250 8.14 -5.67 12.90
N GLU A 251 9.06 -6.37 13.56
CA GLU A 251 10.20 -5.73 14.22
C GLU A 251 11.16 -5.17 13.16
N GLU A 252 11.46 -3.88 13.29
CA GLU A 252 12.35 -3.16 12.38
C GLU A 252 13.79 -3.25 12.87
N ASP A 253 14.70 -3.57 11.96
CA ASP A 253 16.14 -3.50 12.21
C ASP A 253 16.63 -2.07 11.99
N SER A 254 16.68 -1.30 13.08
CA SER A 254 17.17 0.08 13.08
C SER A 254 18.70 0.19 12.98
N SER A 255 19.45 -0.91 12.99
CA SER A 255 20.92 -0.88 12.88
C SER A 255 21.40 -0.25 11.56
N CYS A 256 20.59 -0.37 10.50
CA CYS A 256 20.87 0.25 9.20
C CYS A 256 20.93 1.78 9.26
N MET A 257 20.26 2.42 10.22
CA MET A 257 20.29 3.88 10.36
C MET A 257 21.70 4.37 10.70
N SER A 258 22.39 3.69 11.63
CA SER A 258 23.78 4.01 11.98
C SER A 258 24.77 3.79 10.83
N TRP A 259 24.42 2.92 9.87
CA TRP A 259 25.18 2.74 8.65
C TRP A 259 24.92 3.87 7.64
N LEU A 260 23.67 4.31 7.51
CA LEU A 260 23.27 5.44 6.67
C LEU A 260 23.90 6.76 7.12
N ASP A 261 24.04 6.99 8.43
CA ASP A 261 24.69 8.19 9.01
C ASP A 261 26.14 8.38 8.52
N LYS A 262 26.80 7.31 8.09
CA LYS A 262 28.20 7.32 7.61
C LYS A 262 28.32 7.54 6.10
N GLN A 263 27.20 7.57 5.38
CA GLN A 263 27.19 7.68 3.92
C GLN A 263 27.09 9.14 3.48
N ALA A 264 27.54 9.42 2.25
CA ALA A 264 27.39 10.75 1.68
C ALA A 264 25.90 11.03 1.34
N PRO A 265 25.48 12.31 1.34
CA PRO A 265 24.14 12.67 0.89
C PRO A 265 23.84 12.19 -0.52
N ASN A 266 22.62 11.68 -0.75
CA ASN A 266 22.14 11.15 -2.02
C ASN A 266 23.01 10.04 -2.66
N SER A 267 23.86 9.33 -1.90
CA SER A 267 24.74 8.29 -2.47
C SER A 267 24.16 6.87 -2.39
N VAL A 268 23.21 6.62 -1.49
CA VAL A 268 22.71 5.27 -1.20
C VAL A 268 21.50 4.93 -2.08
N ILE A 269 21.52 3.76 -2.72
CA ILE A 269 20.30 3.15 -3.27
C ILE A 269 19.66 2.22 -2.23
N TYR A 270 18.44 2.52 -1.84
CA TYR A 270 17.63 1.66 -0.99
C TYR A 270 16.87 0.64 -1.86
N VAL A 271 16.87 -0.64 -1.49
CA VAL A 271 16.26 -1.72 -2.27
C VAL A 271 15.26 -2.47 -1.39
N SER A 272 13.97 -2.41 -1.74
CA SER A 272 12.90 -3.11 -1.02
C SER A 272 11.84 -3.67 -1.97
N PRO A 273 11.76 -5.00 -2.13
CA PRO A 273 10.77 -5.64 -2.99
C PRO A 273 9.36 -5.72 -2.38
N GLY A 274 9.14 -5.18 -1.18
CA GLY A 274 7.84 -5.21 -0.50
C GLY A 274 7.59 -6.47 0.35
N SER A 275 6.41 -6.54 0.97
CA SER A 275 6.08 -7.54 2.00
C SER A 275 5.54 -8.87 1.46
N LEU A 276 5.13 -8.92 0.20
CA LEU A 276 4.53 -10.11 -0.42
C LEU A 276 5.36 -10.67 -1.57
N ALA A 277 6.13 -9.83 -2.27
CA ALA A 277 6.91 -10.28 -3.41
C ALA A 277 8.00 -11.27 -2.98
N SER A 278 8.12 -12.35 -3.75
CA SER A 278 9.20 -13.32 -3.67
C SER A 278 10.06 -13.22 -4.92
N THR A 279 11.30 -13.68 -4.78
CA THR A 279 12.34 -13.68 -5.80
C THR A 279 12.91 -15.09 -5.90
N ASN A 280 13.35 -15.52 -7.08
CA ASN A 280 14.08 -16.79 -7.23
C ASN A 280 15.60 -16.56 -6.99
N GLU A 281 16.34 -17.65 -6.77
CA GLU A 281 17.78 -17.58 -6.49
C GLU A 281 18.58 -16.93 -7.62
N LYS A 282 18.24 -17.20 -8.89
CA LYS A 282 18.89 -16.61 -10.07
C LYS A 282 18.80 -15.08 -10.04
N ASP A 283 17.59 -14.55 -9.87
CA ASP A 283 17.32 -13.12 -9.80
C ASP A 283 18.02 -12.47 -8.61
N LEU A 284 18.05 -13.15 -7.45
CA LEU A 284 18.77 -12.67 -6.27
C LEU A 284 20.27 -12.51 -6.54
N ILE A 285 20.87 -13.50 -7.22
CA ILE A 285 22.28 -13.48 -7.64
C ILE A 285 22.53 -12.33 -8.61
N GLU A 286 21.70 -12.16 -9.63
CA GLU A 286 21.85 -11.08 -10.61
C GLU A 286 21.70 -9.69 -9.97
N MET A 287 20.73 -9.52 -9.06
CA MET A 287 20.57 -8.30 -8.26
C MET A 287 21.81 -7.99 -7.41
N ALA A 288 22.30 -8.98 -6.67
CA ALA A 288 23.48 -8.84 -5.84
C ALA A 288 24.70 -8.36 -6.64
N TRP A 289 24.98 -9.02 -7.76
CA TRP A 289 26.11 -8.66 -8.62
C TRP A 289 25.91 -7.32 -9.34
N GLY A 290 24.70 -7.02 -9.81
CA GLY A 290 24.40 -5.74 -10.44
C GLY A 290 24.58 -4.56 -9.48
N LEU A 291 24.10 -4.70 -8.24
CA LEU A 291 24.31 -3.71 -7.17
C LEU A 291 25.80 -3.55 -6.87
N ALA A 292 26.54 -4.65 -6.71
CA ALA A 292 27.98 -4.60 -6.44
C ALA A 292 28.78 -3.96 -7.58
N ASN A 293 28.40 -4.22 -8.84
CA ASN A 293 29.06 -3.68 -10.02
C ASN A 293 28.78 -2.19 -10.24
N SER A 294 27.60 -1.69 -9.83
CA SER A 294 27.24 -0.26 -9.91
C SER A 294 28.21 0.67 -9.15
N LYS A 295 28.95 0.11 -8.19
CA LYS A 295 29.83 0.81 -7.23
C LYS A 295 29.11 1.82 -6.34
N GLN A 296 27.77 1.87 -6.36
CA GLN A 296 27.00 2.70 -5.44
C GLN A 296 26.86 2.00 -4.08
N PRO A 297 26.87 2.74 -2.97
CA PRO A 297 26.41 2.24 -1.69
C PRO A 297 24.95 1.77 -1.77
N PHE A 298 24.61 0.64 -1.13
CA PHE A 298 23.24 0.14 -1.13
C PHE A 298 22.80 -0.39 0.23
N LEU A 299 21.54 -0.15 0.55
CA LEU A 299 20.82 -0.78 1.65
C LEU A 299 19.75 -1.70 1.07
N TRP A 300 19.84 -3.01 1.33
CA TRP A 300 18.95 -4.00 0.74
C TRP A 300 18.18 -4.78 1.80
N VAL A 301 16.86 -4.79 1.68
CA VAL A 301 15.96 -5.61 2.48
C VAL A 301 15.84 -7.00 1.84
N VAL A 302 16.28 -8.03 2.55
CA VAL A 302 16.13 -9.44 2.17
C VAL A 302 15.35 -10.15 3.28
N ARG A 303 14.07 -10.43 3.02
CA ARG A 303 13.16 -10.95 4.03
C ARG A 303 13.33 -12.46 4.19
N PRO A 304 13.21 -13.00 5.42
CA PRO A 304 13.11 -14.44 5.60
C PRO A 304 11.97 -15.03 4.75
N GLY A 305 12.28 -16.11 4.00
CA GLY A 305 11.30 -16.79 3.15
C GLY A 305 10.93 -16.08 1.83
N SER A 306 11.52 -14.91 1.50
CA SER A 306 11.25 -14.25 0.21
C SER A 306 12.01 -14.85 -0.97
N VAL A 307 12.89 -15.82 -0.75
CA VAL A 307 13.68 -16.48 -1.80
C VAL A 307 13.16 -17.91 -2.00
N HIS A 308 12.59 -18.20 -3.17
CA HIS A 308 12.09 -19.55 -3.46
C HIS A 308 13.24 -20.56 -3.51
N GLY A 309 13.13 -21.65 -2.74
CA GLY A 309 14.12 -22.72 -2.70
C GLY A 309 15.23 -22.55 -1.66
N SER A 310 15.20 -21.51 -0.82
CA SER A 310 16.17 -21.32 0.26
C SER A 310 15.49 -20.85 1.55
N GLU A 311 15.73 -21.56 2.66
CA GLU A 311 15.24 -21.18 3.99
C GLU A 311 16.12 -20.12 4.67
N CYS A 312 17.29 -19.78 4.10
CA CYS A 312 18.31 -19.02 4.81
C CYS A 312 18.46 -17.57 4.31
N PHE A 313 18.54 -16.66 5.29
CA PHE A 313 18.98 -15.27 5.14
C PHE A 313 20.44 -15.16 4.60
N GLU A 314 21.19 -16.25 4.63
CA GLU A 314 22.54 -16.38 4.06
C GLU A 314 22.56 -16.56 2.54
N SER A 315 21.41 -16.43 1.86
CA SER A 315 21.27 -16.54 0.40
C SER A 315 21.95 -15.43 -0.41
N VAL A 316 22.55 -14.43 0.24
CA VAL A 316 23.44 -13.48 -0.44
C VAL A 316 24.67 -14.24 -0.96
N PRO A 317 25.03 -14.13 -2.26
CA PRO A 317 26.08 -14.94 -2.87
C PRO A 317 27.40 -14.91 -2.10
N GLY A 318 28.04 -16.06 -1.91
CA GLY A 318 29.37 -16.17 -1.31
C GLY A 318 30.38 -15.24 -1.99
N GLY A 319 31.18 -14.53 -1.19
CA GLY A 319 32.14 -13.53 -1.68
C GLY A 319 31.55 -12.13 -1.94
N LEU A 320 30.22 -11.94 -1.95
CA LEU A 320 29.63 -10.62 -2.15
C LEU A 320 30.04 -9.65 -1.02
N ARG A 321 30.05 -10.12 0.23
CA ARG A 321 30.48 -9.32 1.39
C ARG A 321 31.93 -8.84 1.26
N GLU A 322 32.81 -9.66 0.69
CA GLU A 322 34.23 -9.32 0.48
C GLU A 322 34.39 -8.22 -0.59
N ILE A 323 33.59 -8.29 -1.66
CA ILE A 323 33.65 -7.34 -2.79
C ILE A 323 32.94 -6.02 -2.48
N VAL A 324 31.83 -6.11 -1.75
CA VAL A 324 31.01 -4.95 -1.40
C VAL A 324 31.61 -4.22 -0.20
N GLY A 325 32.19 -4.94 0.76
CA GLY A 325 32.76 -4.37 1.97
C GLY A 325 31.74 -3.51 2.71
N GLU A 326 32.19 -2.35 3.19
CA GLU A 326 31.36 -1.40 3.94
C GLU A 326 30.32 -0.63 3.09
N ARG A 327 30.32 -0.81 1.76
CA ARG A 327 29.37 -0.12 0.86
C ARG A 327 27.97 -0.75 0.83
N GLY A 328 27.81 -1.95 1.37
CA GLY A 328 26.54 -2.67 1.35
C GLY A 328 26.05 -2.95 2.76
N CYS A 329 24.78 -2.65 3.00
CA CYS A 329 24.07 -3.05 4.20
C CYS A 329 22.90 -3.94 3.80
N VAL A 330 22.78 -5.11 4.42
CA VAL A 330 21.67 -6.05 4.18
C VAL A 330 20.97 -6.31 5.50
N VAL A 331 19.66 -6.07 5.53
CA VAL A 331 18.81 -6.25 6.72
C VAL A 331 17.58 -7.09 6.38
N LYS A 332 16.97 -7.69 7.40
CA LYS A 332 15.74 -8.50 7.23
C LYS A 332 14.51 -7.63 6.98
N TRP A 333 14.44 -6.51 7.68
CA TRP A 333 13.33 -5.57 7.63
C TRP A 333 13.84 -4.18 8.07
N ALA A 334 13.63 -3.16 7.25
CA ALA A 334 14.12 -1.81 7.52
C ALA A 334 12.98 -0.87 7.99
N PRO A 335 13.27 0.14 8.83
CA PRO A 335 12.34 1.24 9.11
C PRO A 335 12.22 2.13 7.86
N GLN A 336 11.43 1.68 6.88
CA GLN A 336 11.46 2.18 5.50
C GLN A 336 11.17 3.68 5.40
N LYS A 337 10.26 4.22 6.22
CA LYS A 337 9.92 5.65 6.20
C LYS A 337 11.11 6.49 6.64
N GLU A 338 11.78 6.06 7.70
CA GLU A 338 12.98 6.68 8.26
C GLU A 338 14.15 6.59 7.28
N VAL A 339 14.32 5.43 6.62
CA VAL A 339 15.31 5.22 5.56
C VAL A 339 15.06 6.17 4.39
N LEU A 340 13.84 6.24 3.85
CA LEU A 340 13.51 7.11 2.72
C LEU A 340 13.63 8.60 3.06
N ALA A 341 13.41 8.99 4.32
CA ALA A 341 13.61 10.34 4.80
C ALA A 341 15.09 10.69 5.08
N HIS A 342 15.99 9.70 5.08
CA HIS A 342 17.39 9.89 5.41
C HIS A 342 18.15 10.58 4.26
N ASN A 343 18.98 11.58 4.58
CA ASN A 343 19.69 12.42 3.60
C ASN A 343 20.63 11.63 2.66
N ALA A 344 21.15 10.50 3.11
CA ALA A 344 22.02 9.62 2.34
C ALA A 344 21.30 8.88 1.21
N VAL A 345 19.98 8.67 1.32
CA VAL A 345 19.23 7.93 0.32
C VAL A 345 19.02 8.78 -0.92
N GLY A 346 19.64 8.35 -2.02
CA GLY A 346 19.57 9.01 -3.32
C GLY A 346 18.68 8.30 -4.33
N GLY A 347 18.22 7.08 -4.05
CA GLY A 347 17.34 6.36 -4.96
C GLY A 347 16.66 5.20 -4.27
N PHE A 348 15.50 4.80 -4.80
CA PHE A 348 14.71 3.71 -4.26
C PHE A 348 14.38 2.68 -5.33
N TRP A 349 14.95 1.49 -5.23
CA TRP A 349 14.49 0.34 -6.00
C TRP A 349 13.29 -0.30 -5.30
N SER A 350 12.13 -0.20 -5.94
CA SER A 350 10.85 -0.64 -5.41
C SER A 350 10.09 -1.56 -6.36
N HIS A 351 9.32 -2.47 -5.76
CA HIS A 351 8.26 -3.20 -6.45
C HIS A 351 7.06 -2.33 -6.85
N CYS A 352 7.04 -1.04 -6.51
CA CYS A 352 5.96 -0.10 -6.87
C CYS A 352 4.60 -0.37 -6.23
N GLY A 353 4.58 -0.98 -5.05
CA GLY A 353 3.40 -0.96 -4.19
C GLY A 353 3.05 0.48 -3.79
N TRP A 354 1.76 0.79 -3.75
CA TRP A 354 1.28 2.17 -3.63
C TRP A 354 1.78 2.89 -2.36
N ASN A 355 1.75 2.23 -1.20
CA ASN A 355 2.24 2.82 0.05
C ASN A 355 3.73 3.24 -0.06
N SER A 356 4.59 2.35 -0.57
CA SER A 356 6.02 2.63 -0.72
C SER A 356 6.30 3.72 -1.74
N LEU A 357 5.48 3.83 -2.79
CA LEU A 357 5.56 4.94 -3.72
C LEU A 357 5.21 6.26 -3.02
N LEU A 358 4.13 6.31 -2.25
CA LEU A 358 3.75 7.52 -1.51
C LEU A 358 4.84 7.96 -0.53
N GLU A 359 5.48 7.02 0.17
CA GLU A 359 6.63 7.30 1.06
C GLU A 359 7.80 7.91 0.28
N SER A 360 8.17 7.33 -0.87
CA SER A 360 9.25 7.84 -1.73
C SER A 360 8.95 9.23 -2.30
N VAL A 361 7.72 9.44 -2.78
CA VAL A 361 7.26 10.74 -3.29
C VAL A 361 7.26 11.79 -2.19
N SER A 362 6.83 11.43 -0.99
CA SER A 362 6.81 12.32 0.17
C SER A 362 8.21 12.72 0.64
N GLU A 363 9.24 11.95 0.26
CA GLU A 363 10.64 12.27 0.58
C GLU A 363 11.47 12.74 -0.60
N GLY A 364 10.89 12.80 -1.81
CA GLY A 364 11.56 13.33 -3.01
C GLY A 364 12.63 12.38 -3.55
N VAL A 365 12.52 11.09 -3.25
CA VAL A 365 13.47 10.06 -3.68
C VAL A 365 13.03 9.48 -5.03
N PRO A 366 13.88 9.49 -6.07
CA PRO A 366 13.55 8.93 -7.38
C PRO A 366 13.63 7.39 -7.36
N ILE A 367 12.91 6.72 -8.27
CA ILE A 367 12.57 5.30 -8.12
C ILE A 367 13.10 4.46 -9.29
N ILE A 368 13.64 3.27 -9.01
CA ILE A 368 13.76 2.17 -9.97
C ILE A 368 12.61 1.20 -9.72
N CYS A 369 11.75 1.07 -10.72
CA CYS A 369 10.54 0.27 -10.67
C CYS A 369 10.82 -1.15 -11.16
N ARG A 370 10.56 -2.15 -10.33
CA ARG A 370 10.51 -3.57 -10.72
C ARG A 370 9.19 -4.19 -10.23
N PRO A 371 8.06 -3.96 -10.91
CA PRO A 371 6.78 -4.48 -10.47
C PRO A 371 6.77 -6.01 -10.51
N SER A 372 6.07 -6.62 -9.55
CA SER A 372 5.89 -8.07 -9.45
C SER A 372 4.51 -8.49 -9.95
N PHE A 373 3.43 -7.88 -9.45
CA PHE A 373 2.05 -8.29 -9.73
C PHE A 373 1.03 -7.16 -9.55
N GLY A 374 -0.20 -7.38 -10.02
CA GLY A 374 -1.34 -6.52 -9.72
C GLY A 374 -1.13 -5.06 -10.16
N ASP A 375 -1.51 -4.13 -9.28
CA ASP A 375 -1.48 -2.69 -9.53
C ASP A 375 -0.08 -2.09 -9.71
N GLN A 376 0.97 -2.83 -9.32
CA GLN A 376 2.35 -2.37 -9.39
C GLN A 376 2.80 -2.01 -10.80
N LYS A 377 2.33 -2.73 -11.83
CA LYS A 377 2.68 -2.48 -13.24
C LYS A 377 2.12 -1.15 -13.74
N VAL A 378 0.87 -0.86 -13.38
CA VAL A 378 0.23 0.44 -13.63
C VAL A 378 1.05 1.54 -12.96
N THR A 379 1.36 1.37 -11.67
CA THR A 379 2.15 2.33 -10.90
C THR A 379 3.52 2.60 -11.54
N ALA A 380 4.26 1.55 -11.92
CA ALA A 380 5.57 1.66 -12.58
C ALA A 380 5.50 2.43 -13.92
N ARG A 381 4.42 2.23 -14.68
CA ARG A 381 4.17 2.97 -15.93
C ARG A 381 3.96 4.46 -15.67
N TYR A 382 3.21 4.82 -14.64
CA TYR A 382 3.00 6.23 -14.26
C TYR A 382 4.28 6.88 -13.74
N VAL A 383 5.06 6.17 -12.92
CA VAL A 383 6.38 6.66 -12.44
C VAL A 383 7.31 7.00 -13.59
N SER A 384 7.41 6.12 -14.59
CA SER A 384 8.36 6.28 -15.70
C SER A 384 7.85 7.22 -16.81
N GLN A 385 6.58 7.15 -17.18
CA GLN A 385 6.06 7.84 -18.37
C GLN A 385 5.36 9.18 -18.05
N VAL A 386 4.66 9.25 -16.93
CA VAL A 386 3.81 10.41 -16.57
C VAL A 386 4.57 11.34 -15.63
N TRP A 387 4.91 10.87 -14.44
CA TRP A 387 5.63 11.67 -13.45
C TRP A 387 7.12 11.81 -13.79
N ARG A 388 7.66 10.83 -14.52
CA ARG A 388 9.07 10.76 -14.94
C ARG A 388 10.03 10.87 -13.76
N VAL A 389 9.65 10.37 -12.59
CA VAL A 389 10.47 10.40 -11.36
C VAL A 389 11.25 9.10 -11.14
N GLY A 390 11.31 8.26 -12.17
CA GLY A 390 11.97 6.97 -12.06
C GLY A 390 12.13 6.23 -13.38
N LEU A 391 12.77 5.07 -13.29
CA LEU A 391 13.06 4.15 -14.39
C LEU A 391 12.25 2.87 -14.22
N HIS A 392 11.73 2.30 -15.32
CA HIS A 392 11.04 1.02 -15.28
C HIS A 392 11.95 -0.09 -15.82
N LEU A 393 12.27 -1.05 -14.95
CA LEU A 393 13.04 -2.25 -15.28
C LEU A 393 12.07 -3.33 -15.78
N GLU A 394 11.87 -3.35 -17.09
CA GLU A 394 10.83 -4.13 -17.78
C GLU A 394 11.26 -5.55 -18.17
N ASP A 395 12.57 -5.76 -18.36
CA ASP A 395 13.15 -6.99 -18.90
C ASP A 395 13.65 -7.94 -17.79
N GLU A 396 14.22 -9.08 -18.19
CA GLU A 396 14.84 -10.01 -17.25
C GLU A 396 15.91 -9.33 -16.39
N LEU A 397 16.01 -9.77 -15.13
CA LEU A 397 17.00 -9.23 -14.21
C LEU A 397 18.38 -9.78 -14.57
N GLU A 398 19.12 -9.01 -15.36
CA GLU A 398 20.52 -9.26 -15.66
C GLU A 398 21.41 -8.25 -14.92
N ARG A 399 22.49 -8.71 -14.30
CA ARG A 399 23.40 -7.86 -13.51
C ARG A 399 23.92 -6.64 -14.27
N GLY A 400 24.16 -6.77 -15.59
CA GLY A 400 24.64 -5.68 -16.43
C GLY A 400 23.58 -4.60 -16.63
N GLU A 401 22.32 -5.01 -16.79
CA GLU A 401 21.21 -4.07 -16.88
C GLU A 401 20.94 -3.38 -15.54
N ILE A 402 21.02 -4.14 -14.44
CA ILE A 402 20.87 -3.61 -13.09
C ILE A 402 21.96 -2.58 -12.79
N GLU A 403 23.23 -2.90 -13.08
CA GLU A 403 24.34 -1.97 -12.97
C GLU A 403 24.05 -0.68 -13.74
N ARG A 404 23.63 -0.81 -15.01
CA ARG A 404 23.33 0.32 -15.89
C ARG A 404 22.22 1.20 -15.32
N VAL A 405 21.10 0.61 -14.90
CA VAL A 405 19.93 1.34 -14.38
C VAL A 405 20.24 2.04 -13.06
N VAL A 406 20.96 1.38 -12.15
CA VAL A 406 21.39 1.99 -10.89
C VAL A 406 22.30 3.19 -11.15
N ARG A 407 23.28 3.05 -12.06
CA ARG A 407 24.16 4.17 -12.43
C ARG A 407 23.39 5.31 -13.11
N ARG A 408 22.45 4.99 -13.99
CA ARG A 408 21.58 5.99 -14.65
C ARG A 408 20.78 6.82 -13.67
N LEU A 409 20.20 6.20 -12.64
CA LEU A 409 19.44 6.91 -11.62
C LEU A 409 20.34 7.71 -10.66
N MET A 410 21.47 7.14 -10.26
CA MET A 410 22.28 7.66 -9.15
C MET A 410 23.39 8.62 -9.59
N VAL A 411 23.92 8.47 -10.81
CA VAL A 411 25.15 9.14 -11.27
C VAL A 411 24.92 10.00 -12.51
N ASP A 412 24.08 9.55 -13.45
CA ASP A 412 23.93 10.26 -14.72
C ASP A 412 23.04 11.51 -14.60
N LYS A 413 23.20 12.46 -15.53
CA LYS A 413 22.38 13.68 -15.62
C LYS A 413 20.88 13.40 -15.75
N GLU A 414 20.51 12.27 -16.34
CA GLU A 414 19.11 11.83 -16.43
C GLU A 414 18.51 11.65 -15.03
N GLY A 415 19.26 10.98 -14.13
CA GLY A 415 18.91 10.77 -12.74
C GLY A 415 18.80 12.06 -11.92
N GLU A 416 19.68 13.03 -12.16
CA GLU A 416 19.56 14.39 -11.57
C GLU A 416 18.22 15.04 -11.95
N GLY A 417 17.82 14.94 -13.22
CA GLY A 417 16.52 15.43 -13.68
C GLY A 417 15.33 14.71 -13.04
N MET A 418 15.44 13.40 -12.80
CA MET A 418 14.42 12.62 -12.08
C MET A 418 14.31 13.05 -10.62
N ARG A 419 15.44 13.27 -9.95
CA ARG A 419 15.51 13.75 -8.57
C ARG A 419 14.88 15.13 -8.42
N GLN A 420 15.13 16.06 -9.34
CA GLN A 420 14.47 17.37 -9.32
C GLN A 420 12.96 17.24 -9.47
N ARG A 421 12.47 16.36 -10.35
CA ARG A 421 11.03 16.11 -10.48
C ARG A 421 10.44 15.45 -9.23
N ALA A 422 11.16 14.53 -8.60
CA ALA A 422 10.76 13.91 -7.34
C ALA A 422 10.65 14.95 -6.21
N MET A 423 11.62 15.87 -6.11
CA MET A 423 11.56 17.00 -5.16
C MET A 423 10.36 17.92 -5.44
N ASN A 424 10.08 18.25 -6.70
CA ASN A 424 8.90 19.05 -7.05
C ASN A 424 7.59 18.33 -6.66
N LEU A 425 7.52 17.00 -6.77
CA LEU A 425 6.36 16.24 -6.29
C LEU A 425 6.27 16.21 -4.77
N LYS A 426 7.39 16.11 -4.06
CA LYS A 426 7.44 16.24 -2.59
C LYS A 426 6.82 17.57 -2.15
N GLU A 427 7.24 18.68 -2.75
CA GLU A 427 6.69 20.00 -2.43
C GLU A 427 5.18 20.07 -2.67
N LYS A 428 4.70 19.52 -3.79
CA LYS A 428 3.26 19.43 -4.08
C LYS A 428 2.51 18.56 -3.07
N ALA A 429 3.07 17.43 -2.68
CA ALA A 429 2.49 16.54 -1.69
C ALA A 429 2.37 17.24 -0.32
N GLU A 430 3.39 17.99 0.09
CA GLU A 430 3.34 18.81 1.30
C GLU A 430 2.27 19.90 1.22
N LEU A 431 2.11 20.56 0.07
CA LEU A 431 1.06 21.57 -0.14
C LEU A 431 -0.35 20.97 -0.04
N CYS A 432 -0.56 19.73 -0.52
CA CYS A 432 -1.86 19.06 -0.43
C CYS A 432 -2.33 18.86 1.03
N ILE A 433 -1.42 18.57 1.96
CA ILE A 433 -1.76 18.29 3.37
C ILE A 433 -1.72 19.50 4.30
N ARG A 434 -1.12 20.63 3.88
CA ARG A 434 -1.14 21.88 4.65
C ARG A 434 -2.55 22.45 4.75
N THR A 435 -2.80 23.30 5.75
CA THR A 435 -4.08 23.99 5.91
C THR A 435 -4.48 24.71 4.62
N GLY A 436 -5.69 24.41 4.13
CA GLY A 436 -6.21 24.93 2.86
C GLY A 436 -5.81 24.11 1.62
N GLY A 437 -4.91 23.14 1.75
CA GLY A 437 -4.55 22.18 0.70
C GLY A 437 -5.68 21.20 0.37
N SER A 438 -5.58 20.53 -0.79
CA SER A 438 -6.66 19.67 -1.29
C SER A 438 -6.97 18.47 -0.39
N SER A 439 -5.95 17.70 0.02
CA SER A 439 -6.11 16.58 0.95
C SER A 439 -6.61 17.04 2.32
N TYR A 440 -6.13 18.19 2.81
CA TYR A 440 -6.62 18.79 4.06
C TYR A 440 -8.12 19.12 4.00
N ASN A 441 -8.56 19.78 2.93
CA ASN A 441 -9.96 20.14 2.73
C ASN A 441 -10.84 18.90 2.54
N SER A 442 -10.36 17.93 1.77
CA SER A 442 -11.02 16.64 1.54
C SER A 442 -11.23 15.88 2.86
N LEU A 443 -10.21 15.82 3.71
CA LEU A 443 -10.30 15.22 5.04
C LEU A 443 -11.33 15.93 5.94
N ASN A 444 -11.36 17.27 5.92
CA ASN A 444 -12.35 18.00 6.73
C ASN A 444 -13.78 17.73 6.25
N LYS A 445 -14.02 17.69 4.93
CA LYS A 445 -15.33 17.32 4.38
C LYS A 445 -15.73 15.88 4.71
N LEU A 446 -14.77 14.95 4.72
CA LEU A 446 -15.00 13.58 5.18
C LEU A 446 -15.43 13.56 6.65
N VAL A 447 -14.75 14.32 7.52
CA VAL A 447 -15.11 14.42 8.94
C VAL A 447 -16.50 15.05 9.13
N GLU A 448 -16.85 16.08 8.35
CA GLU A 448 -18.19 16.68 8.35
C GLU A 448 -19.26 15.68 7.92
N LEU A 449 -19.01 14.90 6.86
CA LEU A 449 -19.91 13.83 6.44
C LEU A 449 -20.12 12.80 7.55
N ILE A 450 -19.05 12.31 8.16
CA ILE A 450 -19.15 11.32 9.25
C ILE A 450 -19.94 11.88 10.44
N LYS A 451 -19.76 13.16 10.78
CA LYS A 451 -20.50 13.82 11.87
C LYS A 451 -21.97 14.11 11.54
N SER A 452 -22.34 14.05 10.26
CA SER A 452 -23.73 14.24 9.82
C SER A 452 -24.58 12.97 9.89
N PHE A 453 -23.94 11.81 10.11
CA PHE A 453 -24.60 10.55 10.44
C PHE A 453 -25.09 10.55 11.89
#